data_AF-A0A8C5T4G7-F1
#
_entry.id   AF-A0A8C5T4G7-F1
#
_cell.length_a   1.000
_cell.length_b   1.000
_cell.length_c   1.000
_cell.angle_alpha   90.00
_cell.angle_beta   90.00
_cell.angle_gamma   90.00
#
_symmetry.space_group_name_H-M   'P 1'
#
loop_
_entity.id
_entity.type
_entity.pdbx_description
1 polymer ?
#
loop_
_entity_poly.entity_id
_entity_poly.type
_entity_poly.pdbx_seq_one_letter_code
_entity_poly.pdbx_strand_id
1 'polypeptide(L)'
;MKAQKNTTNYIFSQALCRVYAGICRQLGDLERARLFCYSLLKEDFPESEKLILFITNVWSDIFVFQGPINKAMQLVIRQSASNEMLACLSAYLNWEQSSSLDAGIMVSNLLLEMQSCTKVEFHLSEQYGEDLSEDAWQYIFAVDLLCSHLKWDWTHDNVIRIAFLYIVTLFLSGRLGQIGLKEGYLAAVKNISSVIGLFIQHAKEEGVPWGVQLAAVYSLCDLGSSNPEGIVEALCAWRAKVLNNIPSAVTNGIAEITSLCEMESALPIKQ
;
A
#
# COMPACT_ATOMS: atom_id res chain seq x y z
N MET A 1 23.96 -13.11 -25.39
CA MET A 1 22.84 -13.95 -24.88
C MET A 1 22.04 -13.30 -23.75
N LYS A 2 22.64 -12.81 -22.64
CA LYS A 2 21.87 -12.15 -21.55
C LYS A 2 21.10 -10.88 -22.00
N ALA A 3 21.75 -9.98 -22.74
CA ALA A 3 21.10 -8.75 -23.24
C ALA A 3 19.89 -9.04 -24.14
N GLN A 4 20.02 -10.00 -25.06
CA GLN A 4 18.95 -10.39 -25.98
C GLN A 4 17.77 -11.06 -25.23
N LYS A 5 18.04 -11.84 -24.18
CA LYS A 5 16.99 -12.41 -23.33
C LYS A 5 16.25 -11.32 -22.56
N ASN A 6 16.95 -10.29 -22.09
CA ASN A 6 16.34 -9.13 -21.42
C ASN A 6 15.47 -8.30 -22.37
N THR A 7 15.92 -8.08 -23.62
CA THR A 7 15.13 -7.38 -24.64
C THR A 7 13.86 -8.15 -25.01
N THR A 8 13.94 -9.47 -25.19
CA THR A 8 12.76 -10.30 -25.48
C THR A 8 11.77 -10.28 -24.32
N ASN A 9 12.25 -10.35 -23.08
CA ASN A 9 11.40 -10.24 -21.89
C ASN A 9 10.69 -8.89 -21.81
N TYR A 10 11.38 -7.79 -22.13
CA TYR A 10 10.78 -6.46 -22.12
C TYR A 10 9.68 -6.31 -23.18
N ILE A 11 9.93 -6.77 -24.41
CA ILE A 11 8.92 -6.76 -25.49
C ILE A 11 7.69 -7.58 -25.08
N PHE A 12 7.90 -8.71 -24.41
CA PHE A 12 6.82 -9.53 -23.89
C PHE A 12 6.01 -8.80 -22.80
N SER A 13 6.67 -8.16 -21.83
CA SER A 13 6.00 -7.34 -20.80
C SER A 13 5.17 -6.20 -21.40
N GLN A 14 5.72 -5.51 -22.41
CA GLN A 14 4.99 -4.48 -23.15
C GLN A 14 3.73 -5.02 -23.82
N ALA A 15 3.84 -6.17 -24.51
CA ALA A 15 2.69 -6.79 -25.17
C ALA A 15 1.61 -7.18 -24.16
N LEU A 16 2.00 -7.77 -23.03
CA LEU A 16 1.08 -8.12 -21.95
C LEU A 16 0.38 -6.89 -21.37
N CYS A 17 1.09 -5.79 -21.11
CA CYS A 17 0.50 -4.57 -20.59
C CYS A 17 -0.59 -4.03 -21.52
N ARG A 18 -0.34 -4.04 -22.84
CA ARG A 18 -1.32 -3.61 -23.84
C ARG A 18 -2.53 -4.53 -23.92
N VAL A 19 -2.31 -5.84 -23.91
CA VAL A 19 -3.40 -6.83 -23.94
C VAL A 19 -4.27 -6.70 -22.70
N TYR A 20 -3.65 -6.61 -21.52
CA TYR A 20 -4.37 -6.45 -20.26
C TYR A 20 -5.18 -5.14 -20.22
N ALA A 21 -4.57 -4.02 -20.61
CA ALA A 21 -5.26 -2.73 -20.70
C ALA A 21 -6.43 -2.79 -21.70
N GLY A 22 -6.25 -3.46 -22.84
CA GLY A 22 -7.29 -3.67 -23.85
C GLY A 22 -8.46 -4.50 -23.33
N ILE A 23 -8.19 -5.56 -22.57
CA ILE A 23 -9.22 -6.39 -21.94
C ILE A 23 -10.00 -5.56 -20.90
N CYS A 24 -9.30 -4.82 -20.03
CA CYS A 24 -9.96 -3.97 -19.03
C CYS A 24 -10.86 -2.92 -19.71
N ARG A 25 -10.38 -2.31 -20.80
CA ARG A 25 -11.16 -1.35 -21.61
C ARG A 25 -12.39 -1.99 -22.22
N GLN A 26 -12.28 -3.20 -22.76
CA GLN A 26 -13.42 -3.92 -23.34
C GLN A 26 -14.47 -4.27 -22.27
N LEU A 27 -14.04 -4.56 -21.04
CA LEU A 27 -14.92 -4.84 -19.91
C LEU A 27 -15.47 -3.57 -19.23
N GLY A 28 -14.95 -2.38 -19.57
CA GLY A 28 -15.27 -1.13 -18.88
C GLY A 28 -14.74 -1.05 -17.45
N ASP A 29 -13.81 -1.93 -17.07
CA ASP A 29 -13.29 -2.04 -15.70
C ASP A 29 -12.08 -1.11 -15.52
N LEU A 30 -12.38 0.15 -15.29
CA LEU A 30 -11.38 1.21 -15.16
C LEU A 30 -10.55 1.07 -13.87
N GLU A 31 -11.19 0.62 -12.77
CA GLU A 31 -10.52 0.44 -11.48
C GLU A 31 -9.47 -0.67 -11.55
N ARG A 32 -9.77 -1.79 -12.23
CA ARG A 32 -8.78 -2.83 -12.46
C ARG A 32 -7.56 -2.33 -13.23
N ALA A 33 -7.76 -1.50 -14.25
CA ALA A 33 -6.66 -0.90 -15.01
C ALA A 33 -5.82 0.06 -14.14
N ARG A 34 -6.47 0.86 -13.28
CA ARG A 34 -5.79 1.76 -12.33
C ARG A 34 -4.97 0.99 -11.30
N LEU A 35 -5.54 -0.05 -10.71
CA LEU A 35 -4.86 -0.94 -9.78
C LEU A 35 -3.63 -1.57 -10.42
N PHE A 36 -3.71 -2.00 -11.67
CA PHE A 36 -2.56 -2.54 -12.40
C PHE A 36 -1.43 -1.51 -12.56
N CYS A 37 -1.76 -0.29 -12.99
CA CYS A 37 -0.78 0.80 -13.07
C CYS A 37 -0.17 1.13 -11.70
N TYR A 38 -0.97 1.15 -10.63
CA TYR A 38 -0.51 1.35 -9.27
C TYR A 38 0.51 0.27 -8.86
N SER A 39 0.21 -1.00 -9.09
CA SER A 39 1.10 -2.11 -8.76
C SER A 39 2.43 -2.05 -9.52
N LEU A 40 2.40 -1.68 -10.81
CA LEU A 40 3.63 -1.51 -11.61
C LEU A 40 4.56 -0.44 -11.02
N LEU A 41 3.98 0.68 -10.58
CA LEU A 41 4.74 1.79 -10.00
C LEU A 41 5.24 1.43 -8.60
N LYS A 42 4.36 0.92 -7.73
CA LYS A 42 4.70 0.56 -6.35
C LYS A 42 5.80 -0.48 -6.26
N GLU A 43 5.75 -1.52 -7.09
CA GLU A 43 6.75 -2.59 -7.07
C GLU A 43 8.09 -2.20 -7.71
N ASP A 44 8.22 -0.98 -8.21
CA ASP A 44 9.41 -0.46 -8.88
C ASP A 44 9.82 -1.36 -10.05
N PHE A 45 8.83 -1.76 -10.87
CA PHE A 45 9.06 -2.65 -12.00
C PHE A 45 9.98 -1.97 -13.03
N PRO A 46 10.93 -2.70 -13.66
CA PRO A 46 11.87 -2.09 -14.60
C PRO A 46 11.17 -1.34 -15.74
N GLU A 47 11.57 -0.09 -15.96
CA GLU A 47 11.02 0.80 -17.00
C GLU A 47 9.49 0.96 -16.88
N SER A 48 8.97 0.99 -15.65
CA SER A 48 7.54 1.13 -15.35
C SER A 48 6.92 2.33 -16.06
N GLU A 49 7.63 3.46 -16.17
CA GLU A 49 7.20 4.66 -16.89
C GLU A 49 6.90 4.41 -18.37
N LYS A 50 7.67 3.52 -19.02
CA LYS A 50 7.44 3.13 -20.43
C LYS A 50 6.24 2.21 -20.53
N LEU A 51 6.09 1.28 -19.60
CA LEU A 51 4.92 0.40 -19.55
C LEU A 51 3.63 1.21 -19.34
N ILE A 52 3.66 2.20 -18.46
CA ILE A 52 2.56 3.15 -18.27
C ILE A 52 2.25 3.89 -19.57
N LEU A 53 3.24 4.39 -20.30
CA LEU A 53 3.01 5.04 -21.60
C LEU A 53 2.27 4.11 -22.57
N PHE A 54 2.63 2.82 -22.62
CA PHE A 54 1.93 1.85 -23.47
C PHE A 54 0.51 1.56 -23.01
N ILE A 55 0.25 1.53 -21.71
CA ILE A 55 -1.09 1.34 -21.15
C ILE A 55 -1.97 2.57 -21.47
N THR A 56 -1.46 3.77 -21.22
CA THR A 56 -2.15 5.03 -21.51
C THR A 56 -2.45 5.20 -23.00
N ASN A 57 -1.57 4.72 -23.88
CA ASN A 57 -1.83 4.70 -25.32
C ASN A 57 -3.04 3.82 -25.69
N VAL A 58 -3.28 2.73 -24.95
CA VAL A 58 -4.45 1.86 -25.15
C VAL A 58 -5.71 2.45 -24.51
N TRP A 59 -5.60 3.09 -23.35
CA TRP A 59 -6.72 3.71 -22.66
C TRP A 59 -6.31 4.95 -21.86
N SER A 60 -6.58 6.13 -22.41
CA SER A 60 -6.20 7.42 -21.81
C SER A 60 -6.96 7.77 -20.53
N ASP A 61 -8.20 7.26 -20.37
CA ASP A 61 -9.11 7.66 -19.29
C ASP A 61 -8.63 7.20 -17.90
N ILE A 62 -7.68 6.26 -17.87
CA ILE A 62 -7.06 5.73 -16.64
C ILE A 62 -6.57 6.89 -15.75
N PHE A 63 -5.97 7.92 -16.34
CA PHE A 63 -5.33 9.04 -15.64
C PHE A 63 -6.13 10.35 -15.64
N VAL A 64 -7.38 10.36 -16.10
CA VAL A 64 -8.18 11.61 -16.22
C VAL A 64 -8.76 12.08 -14.87
N PHE A 65 -9.03 11.15 -13.95
CA PHE A 65 -9.67 11.47 -12.67
C PHE A 65 -8.79 12.30 -11.73
N GLN A 66 -9.37 13.14 -10.89
CA GLN A 66 -8.59 14.08 -10.05
C GLN A 66 -8.38 13.61 -8.60
N GLY A 67 -8.47 12.30 -8.36
CA GLY A 67 -8.29 11.70 -7.03
C GLY A 67 -6.85 11.76 -6.51
N PRO A 68 -6.63 11.64 -5.18
CA PRO A 68 -5.31 11.73 -4.56
C PRO A 68 -4.35 10.66 -5.09
N ILE A 69 -4.85 9.44 -5.31
CA ILE A 69 -4.07 8.34 -5.87
C ILE A 69 -3.60 8.63 -7.31
N ASN A 70 -4.45 9.24 -8.16
CA ASN A 70 -4.03 9.61 -9.51
C ASN A 70 -2.90 10.63 -9.49
N LYS A 71 -3.04 11.66 -8.64
CA LYS A 71 -2.03 12.69 -8.49
C LYS A 71 -0.70 12.08 -8.05
N ALA A 72 -0.73 11.11 -7.12
CA ALA A 72 0.46 10.41 -6.65
C ALA A 72 1.09 9.57 -7.77
N MET A 73 0.29 8.80 -8.53
CA MET A 73 0.77 8.03 -9.67
C MET A 73 1.42 8.93 -10.73
N GLN A 74 0.77 10.04 -11.09
CA GLN A 74 1.32 11.00 -12.04
C GLN A 74 2.63 11.62 -11.55
N LEU A 75 2.74 11.93 -10.25
CA LEU A 75 3.98 12.45 -9.67
C LEU A 75 5.12 11.42 -9.78
N VAL A 76 4.87 10.17 -9.42
CA VAL A 76 5.87 9.09 -9.54
C VAL A 76 6.32 8.93 -10.98
N ILE A 77 5.38 8.87 -11.93
CA ILE A 77 5.71 8.77 -13.36
C ILE A 77 6.58 9.96 -13.80
N ARG A 78 6.29 11.18 -13.30
CA ARG A 78 7.09 12.36 -13.64
C ARG A 78 8.51 12.30 -13.08
N GLN A 79 8.67 11.77 -11.87
CA GLN A 79 9.99 11.65 -11.24
C GLN A 79 10.86 10.57 -11.89
N SER A 80 10.24 9.48 -12.37
CA SER A 80 10.97 8.37 -12.99
C SER A 80 11.22 8.54 -14.49
N ALA A 81 10.41 9.33 -15.20
CA ALA A 81 10.52 9.49 -16.63
C ALA A 81 11.72 10.33 -17.07
N SER A 82 12.39 9.90 -18.15
CA SER A 82 13.38 10.72 -18.84
C SER A 82 12.73 11.93 -19.50
N ASN A 83 13.52 12.96 -19.81
CA ASN A 83 13.03 14.20 -20.45
C ASN A 83 12.22 13.95 -21.73
N GLU A 84 12.64 12.98 -22.55
CA GLU A 84 11.93 12.61 -23.79
C GLU A 84 10.57 11.96 -23.48
N MET A 85 10.52 11.07 -22.49
CA MET A 85 9.28 10.43 -22.06
C MET A 85 8.32 11.40 -21.39
N LEU A 86 8.85 12.34 -20.59
CA LEU A 86 8.08 13.43 -20.01
C LEU A 86 7.40 14.25 -21.11
N ALA A 87 8.09 14.58 -22.19
CA ALA A 87 7.49 15.31 -23.31
C ALA A 87 6.33 14.52 -23.95
N CYS A 88 6.50 13.22 -24.17
CA CYS A 88 5.42 12.36 -24.68
C CYS A 88 4.24 12.28 -23.72
N LEU A 89 4.48 11.96 -22.44
CA LEU A 89 3.44 11.82 -21.43
C LEU A 89 2.70 13.12 -21.18
N SER A 90 3.40 14.26 -21.17
CA SER A 90 2.78 15.58 -21.00
C SER A 90 1.80 15.87 -22.13
N ALA A 91 2.10 15.47 -23.37
CA ALA A 91 1.20 15.63 -24.51
C ALA A 91 -0.03 14.71 -24.43
N TYR A 92 0.10 13.50 -23.89
CA TYR A 92 -1.02 12.55 -23.76
C TYR A 92 -1.91 12.84 -22.55
N LEU A 93 -1.33 13.30 -21.45
CA LEU A 93 -2.01 13.49 -20.17
C LEU A 93 -2.35 14.96 -19.86
N ASN A 94 -2.07 15.87 -20.80
CA ASN A 94 -2.29 17.31 -20.67
C ASN A 94 -1.72 17.88 -19.36
N TRP A 95 -0.46 17.56 -19.06
CA TRP A 95 0.17 18.03 -17.83
C TRP A 95 0.47 19.52 -17.86
N GLU A 96 -0.03 20.25 -16.87
CA GLU A 96 0.39 21.63 -16.63
C GLU A 96 1.78 21.66 -15.97
N GLN A 97 2.60 22.63 -16.35
CA GLN A 97 4.01 22.77 -15.96
C GLN A 97 4.21 23.19 -14.49
N SER A 98 3.13 23.31 -13.71
CA SER A 98 3.06 24.06 -12.44
C SER A 98 3.01 23.20 -11.17
N SER A 99 2.89 21.87 -11.26
CA SER A 99 2.81 21.03 -10.07
C SER A 99 4.21 20.75 -9.48
N SER A 100 4.35 20.93 -8.16
CA SER A 100 5.51 20.46 -7.39
C SER A 100 5.88 19.02 -7.77
N LEU A 101 7.16 18.78 -8.04
CA LEU A 101 7.73 17.44 -8.24
C LEU A 101 8.22 16.82 -6.92
N ASP A 102 7.94 17.41 -5.77
CA ASP A 102 8.41 16.92 -4.48
C ASP A 102 7.40 15.95 -3.86
N ALA A 103 7.80 14.68 -3.76
CA ALA A 103 6.97 13.62 -3.19
C ALA A 103 6.75 13.78 -1.68
N GLY A 104 7.73 14.33 -0.93
CA GLY A 104 7.60 14.54 0.50
C GLY A 104 6.60 15.66 0.84
N ILE A 105 6.63 16.75 0.08
CA ILE A 105 5.63 17.83 0.16
C ILE A 105 4.25 17.26 -0.18
N MET A 106 4.15 16.43 -1.22
CA MET A 106 2.88 15.83 -1.60
C MET A 106 2.33 14.90 -0.52
N VAL A 107 3.16 14.05 0.09
CA VAL A 107 2.76 13.21 1.24
C VAL A 107 2.24 14.08 2.38
N SER A 108 2.96 15.15 2.73
CA SER A 108 2.56 16.07 3.81
C SER A 108 1.19 16.70 3.53
N ASN A 109 0.95 17.16 2.29
CA ASN A 109 -0.33 17.73 1.87
C ASN A 109 -1.45 16.69 1.92
N LEU A 110 -1.22 15.47 1.43
CA LEU A 110 -2.22 14.39 1.46
C LEU A 110 -2.60 14.00 2.89
N LEU A 111 -1.63 13.96 3.81
CA LEU A 111 -1.89 13.67 5.22
C LEU A 111 -2.72 14.79 5.87
N LEU A 112 -2.43 16.06 5.58
CA LEU A 112 -3.21 17.21 6.06
C LEU A 112 -4.63 17.24 5.48
N GLU A 113 -4.77 16.98 4.18
CA GLU A 113 -6.07 16.85 3.51
C GLU A 113 -6.88 15.72 4.15
N MET A 114 -6.27 14.57 4.40
CA MET A 114 -6.95 13.43 5.02
C MET A 114 -7.40 13.72 6.46
N GLN A 115 -6.59 14.44 7.25
CA GLN A 115 -6.95 14.85 8.62
C GLN A 115 -8.11 15.85 8.66
N SER A 116 -8.21 16.72 7.66
CA SER A 116 -9.26 17.73 7.56
C SER A 116 -10.51 17.26 6.82
N CYS A 117 -10.46 16.08 6.19
CA CYS A 117 -11.54 15.55 5.38
C CYS A 117 -12.62 14.90 6.26
N THR A 118 -13.82 15.48 6.24
CA THR A 118 -15.00 14.92 6.92
C THR A 118 -15.54 13.64 6.28
N LYS A 119 -15.02 13.22 5.12
CA LYS A 119 -15.44 11.99 4.41
C LYS A 119 -14.64 10.75 4.80
N VAL A 120 -13.66 10.89 5.68
CA VAL A 120 -12.91 9.76 6.24
C VAL A 120 -13.75 9.17 7.37
N GLU A 121 -14.77 8.42 6.99
CA GLU A 121 -15.70 7.74 7.89
C GLU A 121 -15.47 6.23 7.86
N PHE A 122 -15.83 5.56 8.96
CA PHE A 122 -15.91 4.11 8.99
C PHE A 122 -17.22 3.65 8.35
N HIS A 123 -17.12 2.68 7.45
CA HIS A 123 -18.24 1.98 6.86
C HIS A 123 -18.22 0.51 7.27
N LEU A 124 -19.39 -0.09 7.35
CA LEU A 124 -19.53 -1.52 7.59
C LEU A 124 -19.29 -2.29 6.29
N SER A 125 -18.28 -3.14 6.32
CA SER A 125 -17.91 -4.11 5.29
C SER A 125 -18.22 -5.52 5.78
N GLU A 126 -18.84 -6.34 4.93
CA GLU A 126 -19.12 -7.75 5.26
C GLU A 126 -17.82 -8.54 5.49
N GLN A 127 -16.79 -8.25 4.70
CA GLN A 127 -15.50 -8.95 4.75
C GLN A 127 -14.57 -8.38 5.82
N TYR A 128 -14.56 -7.05 5.97
CA TYR A 128 -13.57 -6.33 6.78
C TYR A 128 -14.11 -5.74 8.10
N GLY A 129 -15.42 -5.77 8.36
CA GLY A 129 -16.01 -5.16 9.57
C GLY A 129 -16.12 -3.64 9.44
N GLU A 130 -15.82 -2.89 10.50
CA GLU A 130 -15.71 -1.43 10.41
C GLU A 130 -14.39 -1.07 9.69
N ASP A 131 -14.50 -0.61 8.44
CA ASP A 131 -13.39 -0.30 7.54
C ASP A 131 -13.49 1.14 7.01
N LEU A 132 -12.41 1.68 6.44
CA LEU A 132 -12.37 3.02 5.87
C LEU A 132 -13.25 3.15 4.61
N SER A 133 -13.76 4.36 4.37
CA SER A 133 -14.43 4.69 3.11
C SER A 133 -13.49 4.56 1.91
N GLU A 134 -14.05 4.34 0.72
CA GLU A 134 -13.30 4.31 -0.55
C GLU A 134 -12.49 5.60 -0.77
N ASP A 135 -13.04 6.76 -0.37
CA ASP A 135 -12.35 8.04 -0.44
C ASP A 135 -11.12 8.04 0.49
N ALA A 136 -11.24 7.53 1.71
CA ALA A 136 -10.13 7.42 2.65
C ALA A 136 -9.05 6.45 2.16
N TRP A 137 -9.45 5.30 1.61
CA TRP A 137 -8.50 4.33 1.04
C TRP A 137 -7.69 4.92 -0.12
N GLN A 138 -8.27 5.80 -0.95
CA GLN A 138 -7.49 6.48 -2.00
C GLN A 138 -6.35 7.34 -1.42
N TYR A 139 -6.53 8.00 -0.28
CA TYR A 139 -5.45 8.72 0.40
C TYR A 139 -4.39 7.76 0.95
N ILE A 140 -4.81 6.66 1.57
CA ILE A 140 -3.90 5.62 2.08
C ILE A 140 -3.01 5.09 0.96
N PHE A 141 -3.60 4.68 -0.17
CA PHE A 141 -2.86 4.17 -1.31
C PHE A 141 -1.93 5.23 -1.92
N ALA A 142 -2.35 6.50 -1.94
CA ALA A 142 -1.54 7.58 -2.49
C ALA A 142 -0.27 7.80 -1.64
N VAL A 143 -0.42 7.84 -0.31
CA VAL A 143 0.70 7.97 0.62
C VAL A 143 1.61 6.74 0.56
N ASP A 144 1.03 5.54 0.55
CA ASP A 144 1.75 4.26 0.43
C ASP A 144 2.63 4.21 -0.84
N LEU A 145 2.08 4.62 -1.99
CA LEU A 145 2.84 4.72 -3.24
C LEU A 145 4.00 5.72 -3.14
N LEU A 146 3.75 6.93 -2.66
CA LEU A 146 4.81 7.94 -2.57
C LEU A 146 5.93 7.50 -1.60
N CYS A 147 5.56 6.88 -0.48
CA CYS A 147 6.51 6.37 0.50
C CYS A 147 7.37 5.22 -0.06
N SER A 148 6.83 4.36 -0.94
CA SER A 148 7.64 3.29 -1.58
C SER A 148 8.75 3.85 -2.47
N HIS A 149 8.60 5.07 -2.99
CA HIS A 149 9.64 5.78 -3.74
C HIS A 149 10.56 6.63 -2.85
N LEU A 150 10.08 7.11 -1.69
CA LEU A 150 10.88 7.84 -0.70
C LEU A 150 11.74 6.95 0.21
N LYS A 151 11.49 5.63 0.20
CA LYS A 151 12.23 4.60 0.94
C LYS A 151 12.04 4.67 2.46
N TRP A 152 12.57 3.68 3.17
CA TRP A 152 12.30 3.48 4.59
C TRP A 152 12.74 4.65 5.48
N ASP A 153 13.97 5.14 5.33
CA ASP A 153 14.52 6.15 6.24
C ASP A 153 13.66 7.42 6.28
N TRP A 154 13.23 7.90 5.11
CA TRP A 154 12.33 9.06 5.02
C TRP A 154 10.94 8.74 5.59
N THR A 155 10.38 7.59 5.24
CA THR A 155 9.04 7.16 5.64
C THR A 155 8.93 7.00 7.15
N HIS A 156 9.94 6.39 7.75
CA HIS A 156 10.02 6.20 9.19
C HIS A 156 10.06 7.56 9.92
N ASP A 157 10.94 8.47 9.52
CA ASP A 157 11.18 9.70 10.26
C ASP A 157 10.09 10.76 10.11
N ASN A 158 9.40 10.77 8.96
CA ASN A 158 8.42 11.79 8.61
C ASN A 158 6.97 11.32 8.71
N VAL A 159 6.71 10.01 8.59
CA VAL A 159 5.34 9.46 8.65
C VAL A 159 5.18 8.61 9.89
N ILE A 160 5.93 7.50 10.01
CA ILE A 160 5.72 6.50 11.08
C ILE A 160 6.06 7.07 12.47
N ARG A 161 7.13 7.85 12.61
CA ARG A 161 7.50 8.45 13.90
C ARG A 161 6.48 9.48 14.39
N ILE A 162 5.80 10.16 13.45
CA ILE A 162 4.77 11.17 13.74
C ILE A 162 3.37 10.51 13.88
N ALA A 163 3.25 9.25 13.45
CA ALA A 163 2.00 8.52 13.21
C ALA A 163 1.12 8.23 14.41
N PHE A 164 1.69 8.13 15.61
CA PHE A 164 1.03 7.48 16.75
C PHE A 164 -0.19 8.23 17.31
N LEU A 165 -0.53 9.40 16.76
CA LEU A 165 -1.64 10.24 17.25
C LEU A 165 -2.95 10.08 16.48
N TYR A 166 -3.01 9.34 15.37
CA TYR A 166 -4.22 9.27 14.52
C TYR A 166 -4.55 7.85 14.04
N ILE A 167 -5.84 7.51 14.08
CA ILE A 167 -6.42 6.20 13.69
C ILE A 167 -6.00 5.78 12.27
N VAL A 168 -6.01 6.74 11.35
CA VAL A 168 -5.60 6.59 9.95
C VAL A 168 -4.17 6.07 9.82
N THR A 169 -3.30 6.43 10.76
CA THR A 169 -1.92 6.02 10.70
C THR A 169 -1.68 4.59 11.16
N LEU A 170 -2.62 3.95 11.84
CA LEU A 170 -2.53 2.50 12.08
C LEU A 170 -2.56 1.77 10.73
N PHE A 171 -3.56 2.03 9.90
CA PHE A 171 -3.66 1.45 8.54
C PHE A 171 -2.41 1.72 7.69
N LEU A 172 -1.82 2.91 7.80
CA LEU A 172 -0.55 3.21 7.13
C LEU A 172 0.62 2.44 7.73
N SER A 173 0.68 2.26 9.05
CA SER A 173 1.81 1.61 9.72
C SER A 173 2.01 0.16 9.27
N GLY A 174 0.93 -0.59 9.06
CA GLY A 174 0.99 -1.94 8.49
C GLY A 174 1.61 -1.93 7.09
N ARG A 175 1.06 -1.12 6.19
CA ARG A 175 1.50 -1.04 4.79
C ARG A 175 2.91 -0.48 4.63
N LEU A 176 3.23 0.58 5.38
CA LEU A 176 4.55 1.22 5.34
C LEU A 176 5.62 0.35 6.00
N GLY A 177 5.28 -0.43 7.02
CA GLY A 177 6.21 -1.39 7.60
C GLY A 177 6.65 -2.49 6.62
N GLN A 178 5.83 -2.82 5.62
CA GLN A 178 6.24 -3.72 4.53
C GLN A 178 7.39 -3.16 3.70
N ILE A 179 7.48 -1.83 3.57
CA ILE A 179 8.62 -1.18 2.91
C ILE A 179 9.89 -1.48 3.71
N GLY A 180 9.82 -1.32 5.04
CA GLY A 180 10.92 -1.66 5.94
C GLY A 180 11.33 -3.13 5.85
N LEU A 181 10.37 -4.06 5.76
CA LEU A 181 10.66 -5.49 5.58
C LEU A 181 11.33 -5.77 4.24
N LYS A 182 10.85 -5.18 3.14
CA LYS A 182 11.45 -5.30 1.80
C LYS A 182 12.87 -4.74 1.76
N GLU A 183 13.16 -3.70 2.54
CA GLU A 183 14.48 -3.05 2.62
C GLU A 183 15.40 -3.65 3.71
N GLY A 184 14.94 -4.64 4.48
CA GLY A 184 15.76 -5.38 5.45
C GLY A 184 15.78 -4.81 6.88
N TYR A 185 14.90 -3.85 7.20
CA TYR A 185 14.78 -3.22 8.52
C TYR A 185 13.92 -4.04 9.51
N LEU A 186 14.16 -5.36 9.60
CA LEU A 186 13.37 -6.30 10.39
C LEU A 186 13.21 -5.88 11.86
N ALA A 187 14.29 -5.43 12.51
CA ALA A 187 14.27 -5.05 13.92
C ALA A 187 13.37 -3.83 14.18
N ALA A 188 13.41 -2.82 13.30
CA ALA A 188 12.56 -1.64 13.42
C ALA A 188 11.08 -2.01 13.22
N VAL A 189 10.78 -2.82 12.22
CA VAL A 189 9.41 -3.29 11.95
C VAL A 189 8.89 -4.18 13.07
N LYS A 190 9.74 -5.05 13.65
CA LYS A 190 9.40 -5.85 14.83
C LYS A 190 9.05 -4.98 16.05
N ASN A 191 9.76 -3.88 16.26
CA ASN A 191 9.42 -2.94 17.33
C ASN A 191 8.05 -2.30 17.08
N ILE A 192 7.77 -1.88 15.85
CA ILE A 192 6.47 -1.32 15.46
C ILE A 192 5.35 -2.33 15.70
N SER A 193 5.49 -3.57 15.19
CA SER A 193 4.47 -4.61 15.38
C SER A 193 4.28 -4.97 16.85
N SER A 194 5.35 -4.96 17.66
CA SER A 194 5.25 -5.18 19.12
C SER A 194 4.47 -4.06 19.82
N VAL A 195 4.68 -2.79 19.45
CA VAL A 195 3.92 -1.66 20.01
C VAL A 195 2.44 -1.74 19.64
N ILE A 196 2.13 -2.07 18.38
CA ILE A 196 0.74 -2.28 17.93
C ILE A 196 0.11 -3.48 18.66
N GLY A 197 0.88 -4.55 18.86
CA GLY A 197 0.48 -5.74 19.63
C GLY A 197 0.13 -5.40 21.09
N LEU A 198 0.94 -4.57 21.74
CA LEU A 198 0.66 -4.09 23.09
C LEU A 198 -0.60 -3.21 23.14
N PHE A 199 -0.76 -2.32 22.16
CA PHE A 199 -1.95 -1.47 22.03
C PHE A 199 -3.23 -2.32 21.95
N ILE A 200 -3.28 -3.32 21.06
CA ILE A 200 -4.49 -4.10 20.84
C ILE A 200 -4.87 -4.98 22.04
N GLN A 201 -3.88 -5.42 22.83
CA GLN A 201 -4.12 -6.19 24.07
C GLN A 201 -4.88 -5.39 25.14
N HIS A 202 -4.69 -4.06 25.18
CA HIS A 202 -5.34 -3.15 26.15
C HIS A 202 -6.55 -2.43 25.54
N ALA A 203 -6.71 -2.45 24.22
CA ALA A 203 -7.72 -1.68 23.51
C ALA A 203 -9.16 -1.89 24.01
N LYS A 204 -9.52 -3.10 24.41
CA LYS A 204 -10.84 -3.38 24.98
C LYS A 204 -11.04 -2.71 26.35
N GLU A 205 -10.04 -2.78 27.22
CA GLU A 205 -10.09 -2.24 28.59
C GLU A 205 -10.13 -0.71 28.57
N GLU A 206 -9.43 -0.11 27.61
CA GLU A 206 -9.37 1.33 27.37
C GLU A 206 -10.56 1.87 26.54
N GLY A 207 -11.53 1.03 26.18
CA GLY A 207 -12.73 1.45 25.44
C GLY A 207 -12.46 1.98 24.02
N VAL A 208 -11.39 1.50 23.38
CA VAL A 208 -11.02 1.91 22.02
C VAL A 208 -12.12 1.52 21.02
N PRO A 209 -12.53 2.40 20.08
CA PRO A 209 -13.57 2.10 19.10
C PRO A 209 -13.25 0.89 18.23
N TRP A 210 -14.27 0.16 17.79
CA TRP A 210 -14.11 -1.13 17.11
C TRP A 210 -13.32 -1.02 15.80
N GLY A 211 -13.64 -0.05 14.92
CA GLY A 211 -12.87 0.19 13.69
C GLY A 211 -11.38 0.48 13.94
N VAL A 212 -11.03 1.10 15.07
CA VAL A 212 -9.62 1.36 15.45
C VAL A 212 -8.93 0.08 15.89
N GLN A 213 -9.64 -0.80 16.59
CA GLN A 213 -9.12 -2.13 16.93
C GLN A 213 -8.87 -2.95 15.67
N LEU A 214 -9.81 -2.96 14.73
CA LEU A 214 -9.66 -3.65 13.45
C LEU A 214 -8.51 -3.08 12.62
N ALA A 215 -8.31 -1.76 12.60
CA ALA A 215 -7.16 -1.12 11.96
C ALA A 215 -5.82 -1.66 12.51
N ALA A 216 -5.69 -1.74 13.83
CA ALA A 216 -4.49 -2.30 14.46
C ALA A 216 -4.31 -3.79 14.12
N VAL A 217 -5.39 -4.57 14.10
CA VAL A 217 -5.36 -5.99 13.75
C VAL A 217 -4.91 -6.20 12.30
N TYR A 218 -5.46 -5.46 11.34
CA TYR A 218 -5.02 -5.54 9.94
C TYR A 218 -3.56 -5.10 9.77
N SER A 219 -3.13 -4.09 10.51
CA SER A 219 -1.74 -3.66 10.51
C SER A 219 -0.81 -4.77 11.01
N LEU A 220 -1.20 -5.50 12.06
CA LEU A 220 -0.46 -6.66 12.54
C LEU A 220 -0.45 -7.81 11.52
N CYS A 221 -1.55 -8.01 10.78
CA CYS A 221 -1.61 -9.00 9.70
C CYS A 221 -0.60 -8.67 8.60
N ASP A 222 -0.54 -7.40 8.17
CA ASP A 222 0.47 -6.94 7.23
C ASP A 222 1.88 -7.22 7.79
N LEU A 223 2.16 -6.83 9.04
CA LEU A 223 3.48 -7.01 9.65
C LEU A 223 3.79 -8.45 10.09
N GLY A 224 2.99 -9.45 9.70
CA GLY A 224 3.08 -10.83 10.16
C GLY A 224 4.48 -11.43 10.05
N SER A 225 5.18 -11.18 8.94
CA SER A 225 6.54 -11.70 8.70
C SER A 225 7.63 -11.07 9.59
N SER A 226 7.31 -10.01 10.34
CA SER A 226 8.27 -9.35 11.25
C SER A 226 8.46 -10.09 12.58
N ASN A 227 7.39 -10.71 13.08
CA ASN A 227 7.35 -11.37 14.39
C ASN A 227 6.13 -12.29 14.49
N PRO A 228 6.08 -13.37 13.69
CA PRO A 228 4.84 -14.12 13.45
C PRO A 228 4.29 -14.73 14.75
N GLU A 229 5.14 -15.31 15.61
CA GLU A 229 4.74 -15.88 16.90
C GLU A 229 4.11 -14.83 17.84
N GLY A 230 4.82 -13.72 18.07
CA GLY A 230 4.35 -12.67 18.99
C GLY A 230 3.10 -11.95 18.46
N ILE A 231 2.96 -11.83 17.14
CA ILE A 231 1.77 -11.26 16.51
C ILE A 231 0.56 -12.20 16.69
N VAL A 232 0.72 -13.49 16.41
CA VAL A 232 -0.35 -14.49 16.60
C VAL A 232 -0.79 -14.54 18.06
N GLU A 233 0.16 -14.50 19.01
CA GLU A 233 -0.15 -14.45 20.43
C GLU A 233 -0.99 -13.22 20.78
N ALA A 234 -0.57 -12.02 20.34
CA ALA A 234 -1.31 -10.78 20.59
C ALA A 234 -2.71 -10.80 19.98
N LEU A 235 -2.86 -11.29 18.75
CA LEU A 235 -4.15 -11.38 18.04
C LEU A 235 -5.08 -12.40 18.71
N CYS A 236 -4.57 -13.56 19.13
CA CYS A 236 -5.33 -14.56 19.86
C CYS A 236 -5.78 -14.05 21.23
N ALA A 237 -4.91 -13.35 21.95
CA ALA A 237 -5.24 -12.73 23.24
C ALA A 237 -6.33 -11.66 23.09
N TRP A 238 -6.23 -10.80 22.08
CA TRP A 238 -7.28 -9.83 21.75
C TRP A 238 -8.60 -10.51 21.38
N ARG A 239 -8.55 -11.53 20.52
CA ARG A 239 -9.71 -12.32 20.09
C ARG A 239 -10.46 -12.96 21.25
N ALA A 240 -9.74 -13.43 22.27
CA ALA A 240 -10.35 -14.00 23.48
C ALA A 240 -11.08 -12.97 24.35
N LYS A 241 -10.69 -11.69 24.25
CA LYS A 241 -11.28 -10.60 25.03
C LYS A 241 -12.52 -10.01 24.36
N VAL A 242 -12.56 -9.86 23.04
CA VAL A 242 -13.66 -9.14 22.35
C VAL A 242 -14.96 -9.93 22.29
N LEU A 243 -16.10 -9.23 22.31
CA LEU A 243 -17.44 -9.82 22.18
C LEU A 243 -18.07 -9.58 20.80
N ASN A 244 -17.45 -8.72 19.99
CA ASN A 244 -17.89 -8.38 18.65
C ASN A 244 -17.72 -9.58 17.69
N ASN A 245 -18.54 -9.63 16.65
CA ASN A 245 -18.33 -10.60 15.58
C ASN A 245 -17.03 -10.29 14.84
N ILE A 246 -16.18 -11.30 14.66
CA ILE A 246 -14.86 -11.13 14.06
C ILE A 246 -14.97 -11.26 12.54
N PRO A 247 -14.51 -10.27 11.76
CA PRO A 247 -14.55 -10.34 10.31
C PRO A 247 -13.78 -11.54 9.76
N SER A 248 -14.22 -12.08 8.62
CA SER A 248 -13.56 -13.22 7.99
C SER A 248 -12.12 -12.87 7.56
N ALA A 249 -11.87 -11.63 7.14
CA ALA A 249 -10.53 -11.16 6.78
C ALA A 249 -9.54 -11.29 7.94
N VAL A 250 -9.96 -10.98 9.17
CA VAL A 250 -9.14 -11.14 10.38
C VAL A 250 -8.82 -12.61 10.63
N THR A 251 -9.80 -13.49 10.49
CA THR A 251 -9.59 -14.93 10.68
C THR A 251 -8.61 -15.50 9.66
N ASN A 252 -8.73 -15.08 8.39
CA ASN A 252 -7.82 -15.47 7.33
C ASN A 252 -6.40 -14.93 7.59
N GLY A 253 -6.26 -13.66 7.98
CA GLY A 253 -4.95 -13.07 8.30
C GLY A 253 -4.25 -13.79 9.44
N ILE A 254 -4.96 -14.14 10.52
CA ILE A 254 -4.39 -14.94 11.62
C ILE A 254 -3.92 -16.32 11.11
N ALA A 255 -4.71 -16.98 10.26
CA ALA A 255 -4.35 -18.28 9.69
C ALA A 255 -3.09 -18.19 8.80
N GLU A 256 -2.98 -17.15 7.98
CA GLU A 256 -1.80 -16.88 7.16
C GLU A 256 -0.55 -16.70 8.02
N ILE A 257 -0.59 -15.88 9.07
CA ILE A 257 0.56 -15.68 9.97
C ILE A 257 0.90 -16.96 10.74
N THR A 258 -0.12 -17.72 11.17
CA THR A 258 0.09 -19.01 11.85
C THR A 258 0.83 -19.99 10.94
N SER A 259 0.50 -20.01 9.64
CA SER A 259 1.23 -20.84 8.68
C SER A 259 2.70 -20.42 8.52
N LEU A 260 3.01 -19.12 8.68
CA LEU A 260 4.39 -18.63 8.68
C LEU A 260 5.18 -19.18 9.89
N CYS A 261 4.56 -19.21 11.09
CA CYS A 261 5.19 -19.81 12.28
C CYS A 261 5.55 -21.29 12.04
N GLU A 262 4.63 -22.05 11.45
CA GLU A 262 4.83 -23.47 11.16
C GLU A 262 5.97 -23.69 10.17
N MET A 263 6.06 -22.86 9.11
CA MET A 263 7.15 -22.93 8.12
C MET A 263 8.51 -22.58 8.73
N GLU A 264 8.57 -21.60 9.64
CA GLU A 264 9.81 -21.18 10.30
C GLU A 264 10.32 -22.26 11.27
N SER A 265 9.41 -22.96 11.95
CA SER A 265 9.72 -24.10 12.82
C SER A 265 10.16 -25.37 12.06
N ALA A 266 9.83 -25.47 10.77
CA ALA A 266 10.13 -26.62 9.91
C ALA A 266 11.48 -26.52 9.17
N LEU A 267 12.19 -25.39 9.26
CA LEU A 267 13.54 -25.25 8.72
C LEU A 267 14.53 -26.09 9.55
N PRO A 268 15.16 -27.15 8.98
CA PRO A 268 16.15 -27.91 9.72
C PRO A 268 17.34 -27.00 10.06
N ILE A 269 17.69 -26.99 11.34
CA ILE A 269 18.90 -26.37 11.87
C ILE A 269 20.07 -26.84 10.99
N LYS A 270 20.62 -25.94 10.17
CA LYS A 270 21.91 -26.19 9.51
C LYS A 270 22.95 -26.26 10.64
N GLN A 271 23.35 -27.49 10.96
CA GLN A 271 24.54 -27.80 11.75
C GLN A 271 25.80 -27.29 11.04
#